data_AF-A0A817Y961-F1
#
_entry.id   AF-A0A817Y961-F1
#
_cell.length_a   1.000
_cell.length_b   1.000
_cell.length_c   1.000
_cell.angle_alpha   90.00
_cell.angle_beta   90.00
_cell.angle_gamma   90.00
#
_symmetry.space_group_name_H-M   'P 1'
#
loop_
_entity.id
_entity.type
_entity.pdbx_description
1 polymer ?
#
loop_
_entity_poly.entity_id
_entity_poly.type
_entity_poly.pdbx_seq_one_letter_code
_entity_poly.pdbx_strand_id
1 'polypeptide(L)'
;MVIVSSSTTITVPGFVWRCSAMDSILSSTLQCLYSNTNCLQIILLRYINYTNTAVPVPPLNVSQLFRTSINSTVATLADNLFVEEWKTSLSYIQYFNMCVPSICQYTFVRRANYLYVIRMFLTFYGGLTLALSLLVPLIVKLILRCRHQIITKQDNNRGKSFDYFSIQIHIEFIIFSKKHILERIAIIIRFRTFYQRLSETLKTKITDFNIFQTYSFGRHVDQITRIRLGRLTTRFYICCYAIGLTILILYTSFEQRTVTTKFYNPSLFVAKQLQSKQIGTVDCPCKRASIPLNEFINIQTRFHQICTSTFIKDEWRESLLVDFENLTDFLRISDYRLFLSAHLQFLSGLCYQAIKHVNDTLRSFTSNFLSTSRLLSQSLFDKQLSNLTYQTEAHIPTLFVRALESVHAINHGNVLMTVYGSNYKFVARNTRKGSSTLLYTLPTIYNGSENCSCELQSKCLSQAAFTWPHYVKVKGLLVGCLPSESFLASTLECFFDIDCINIIRNHMSGNIYRTRANPLNTSSIIHSRYQINTTVNDLVKKLFMEQWSTNISYDRYFSQCAPNICTYSYIDNANPLHVASTLLGLYGGLTVVLSWWCPQFVELIHRIQTRYKNKRRIGSISSVS
;
A
#
# COMPACT_ATOMS: atom_id res chain seq x y z
N MET A 1 -31.75 -44.51 3.10
CA MET A 1 -31.80 -45.06 4.47
C MET A 1 -33.18 -45.67 4.64
N VAL A 2 -33.28 -46.89 5.17
CA VAL A 2 -34.56 -47.55 5.43
C VAL A 2 -34.76 -47.60 6.94
N ILE A 3 -35.83 -46.98 7.43
CA ILE A 3 -36.23 -47.08 8.83
C ILE A 3 -37.16 -48.29 8.95
N VAL A 4 -36.79 -49.25 9.80
CA VAL A 4 -37.61 -50.45 10.06
C VAL A 4 -38.30 -50.27 11.40
N SER A 5 -39.63 -50.08 11.39
CA SER A 5 -40.44 -50.15 12.61
C SER A 5 -41.49 -51.24 12.47
N SER A 6 -41.33 -52.32 13.26
CA SER A 6 -42.31 -53.37 13.63
C SER A 6 -43.28 -53.95 12.57
N SER A 7 -43.10 -53.67 11.27
CA SER A 7 -43.74 -54.31 10.09
C SER A 7 -43.65 -53.44 8.83
N THR A 8 -43.15 -52.20 8.88
CA THR A 8 -43.04 -51.31 7.71
C THR A 8 -41.61 -50.78 7.53
N THR A 9 -41.09 -50.92 6.31
CA THR A 9 -39.82 -50.32 5.86
C THR A 9 -40.11 -48.98 5.21
N ILE A 10 -39.69 -47.87 5.83
CA ILE A 10 -39.84 -46.54 5.25
C ILE A 10 -38.49 -46.08 4.70
N THR A 11 -38.43 -45.86 3.39
CA THR A 11 -37.28 -45.21 2.75
C THR A 11 -37.33 -43.71 3.00
N VAL A 12 -36.32 -43.15 3.68
CA VAL A 12 -36.18 -41.70 3.83
C VAL A 12 -35.47 -41.14 2.59
N PRO A 13 -36.14 -40.31 1.76
CA PRO A 13 -35.53 -39.74 0.55
C PRO A 13 -34.31 -38.88 0.86
N GLY A 14 -33.29 -38.98 0.02
CA GLY A 14 -32.05 -38.21 0.15
C GLY A 14 -31.03 -38.76 1.17
N PHE A 15 -31.43 -39.52 2.18
CA PHE A 15 -30.49 -40.07 3.15
C PHE A 15 -29.83 -41.37 2.65
N VAL A 16 -28.51 -41.45 2.72
CA VAL A 16 -27.68 -42.59 2.29
C VAL A 16 -26.88 -43.12 3.49
N TRP A 17 -26.69 -44.43 3.59
CA TRP A 17 -25.83 -45.04 4.59
C TRP A 17 -24.52 -45.53 3.95
N ARG A 18 -23.39 -45.14 4.54
CA ARG A 18 -22.02 -45.53 4.23
C ARG A 18 -21.30 -46.08 5.47
N CYS A 19 -20.04 -46.49 5.33
CA CYS A 19 -19.26 -47.11 6.40
C CYS A 19 -19.06 -46.20 7.64
N SER A 20 -19.04 -44.88 7.46
CA SER A 20 -19.00 -43.92 8.57
C SER A 20 -20.25 -43.03 8.59
N ALA A 21 -20.59 -42.49 9.77
CA ALA A 21 -21.67 -41.52 9.90
C ALA A 21 -21.40 -40.25 9.07
N MET A 22 -20.15 -39.80 8.99
CA MET A 22 -19.76 -38.64 8.19
C MET A 22 -19.94 -38.90 6.68
N ASP A 23 -19.46 -40.03 6.16
CA ASP A 23 -19.63 -40.38 4.75
C ASP A 23 -21.09 -40.55 4.38
N SER A 24 -21.89 -41.05 5.32
CA SER A 24 -23.33 -41.19 5.18
C SER A 24 -23.97 -39.81 4.99
N ILE A 25 -23.64 -38.85 5.86
CA ILE A 25 -24.13 -37.47 5.76
C ILE A 25 -23.65 -36.80 4.47
N LEU A 26 -22.35 -36.83 4.18
CA LEU A 26 -21.76 -36.18 3.01
C LEU A 26 -22.30 -36.73 1.69
N SER A 27 -22.58 -38.04 1.63
CA SER A 27 -23.19 -38.69 0.45
C SER A 27 -24.71 -38.49 0.38
N SER A 28 -25.36 -38.07 1.47
CA SER A 28 -26.80 -37.80 1.50
C SER A 28 -27.11 -36.46 0.84
N THR A 29 -28.37 -36.27 0.46
CA THR A 29 -28.95 -34.99 0.05
C THR A 29 -29.90 -34.50 1.14
N LEU A 30 -30.21 -33.19 1.15
CA LEU A 30 -31.17 -32.60 2.08
C LEU A 30 -32.62 -32.70 1.59
N GLN A 31 -32.91 -33.61 0.64
CA GLN A 31 -34.21 -33.71 -0.03
C GLN A 31 -35.39 -33.84 0.94
N CYS A 32 -35.25 -34.68 1.98
CA CYS A 32 -36.28 -34.84 3.01
C CYS A 32 -36.55 -33.55 3.81
N LEU A 33 -35.56 -32.65 3.93
CA LEU A 33 -35.68 -31.41 4.70
C LEU A 33 -36.35 -30.27 3.90
N TYR A 34 -36.24 -30.28 2.57
CA TYR A 34 -36.90 -29.31 1.68
C TYR A 34 -38.34 -29.71 1.32
N SER A 35 -38.66 -30.99 1.41
CA SER A 35 -39.96 -31.49 0.98
C SER A 35 -41.06 -31.04 1.94
N ASN A 36 -42.13 -30.44 1.40
CA ASN A 36 -43.38 -30.16 2.12
C ASN A 36 -44.17 -31.45 2.46
N THR A 37 -43.50 -32.61 2.45
CA THR A 37 -44.08 -33.92 2.72
C THR A 37 -43.76 -34.34 4.14
N ASN A 38 -44.58 -35.24 4.69
CA ASN A 38 -44.50 -35.82 6.03
C ASN A 38 -43.14 -36.48 6.37
N CYS A 39 -42.10 -36.40 5.55
CA CYS A 39 -40.78 -36.99 5.79
C CYS A 39 -40.18 -36.54 7.13
N LEU A 40 -40.12 -35.22 7.38
CA LEU A 40 -39.62 -34.68 8.65
C LEU A 40 -40.51 -35.07 9.83
N GLN A 41 -41.84 -35.05 9.65
CA GLN A 41 -42.80 -35.49 10.66
C GLN A 41 -42.67 -36.98 10.98
N ILE A 42 -42.43 -37.84 9.99
CA ILE A 42 -42.22 -39.28 10.18
C ILE A 42 -40.97 -39.54 11.00
N ILE A 43 -39.87 -38.83 10.72
CA ILE A 43 -38.63 -38.92 11.51
C ILE A 43 -38.89 -38.51 12.96
N LEU A 44 -39.55 -37.36 13.18
CA LEU A 44 -39.82 -36.81 14.51
C LEU A 44 -40.81 -37.67 15.32
N LEU A 45 -41.91 -38.14 14.71
CA LEU A 45 -42.99 -38.87 15.39
C LEU A 45 -42.65 -40.34 15.66
N ARG A 46 -41.95 -41.03 14.73
CA ARG A 46 -41.69 -42.48 14.88
C ARG A 46 -40.38 -42.83 15.57
N TYR A 47 -39.36 -41.98 15.50
CA TYR A 47 -38.01 -42.36 15.96
C TYR A 47 -37.58 -41.66 17.26
N ILE A 48 -37.93 -40.38 17.44
CA ILE A 48 -37.45 -39.61 18.60
C ILE A 48 -38.41 -39.75 19.81
N ASN A 49 -39.57 -40.39 19.63
CA ASN A 49 -40.61 -40.56 20.66
C ASN A 49 -40.91 -39.23 21.39
N TYR A 50 -40.90 -38.13 20.61
CA TYR A 50 -41.05 -36.78 21.12
C TYR A 50 -42.54 -36.54 21.38
N THR A 51 -43.02 -37.02 22.52
CA THR A 51 -44.45 -37.10 22.85
C THR A 51 -45.04 -35.83 23.44
N ASN A 52 -44.28 -34.76 23.65
CA ASN A 52 -44.84 -33.51 24.16
C ASN A 52 -44.10 -32.28 23.62
N THR A 53 -44.89 -31.32 23.14
CA THR A 53 -44.54 -30.02 22.52
C THR A 53 -43.85 -30.10 21.16
N ALA A 54 -44.65 -30.33 20.11
CA ALA A 54 -44.23 -30.11 18.73
C ALA A 54 -43.86 -28.63 18.54
N VAL A 55 -42.58 -28.30 18.58
CA VAL A 55 -42.09 -27.12 17.88
C VAL A 55 -42.24 -27.45 16.39
N PRO A 56 -43.14 -26.80 15.64
CA PRO A 56 -43.24 -27.05 14.21
C PRO A 56 -41.94 -26.60 13.58
N VAL A 57 -41.09 -27.54 13.19
CA VAL A 57 -39.90 -27.26 12.38
C VAL A 57 -40.40 -27.11 10.94
N PRO A 58 -40.45 -25.89 10.37
CA PRO A 58 -40.89 -25.71 9.00
C PRO A 58 -39.88 -26.37 8.05
N PRO A 59 -40.35 -26.91 6.90
CA PRO A 59 -39.45 -27.41 5.87
C PRO A 59 -38.54 -26.27 5.36
N LEU A 60 -37.34 -26.63 4.91
CA LEU A 60 -36.42 -25.68 4.30
C LEU A 60 -37.02 -25.07 3.04
N ASN A 61 -36.80 -23.77 2.84
CA ASN A 61 -37.42 -23.04 1.76
C ASN A 61 -36.67 -23.24 0.43
N VAL A 62 -37.30 -23.92 -0.52
CA VAL A 62 -36.75 -24.16 -1.86
C VAL A 62 -36.55 -22.84 -2.63
N SER A 63 -37.35 -21.80 -2.38
CA SER A 63 -37.21 -20.52 -3.09
C SER A 63 -35.98 -19.71 -2.69
N GLN A 64 -35.24 -20.15 -1.67
CA GLN A 64 -33.97 -19.55 -1.26
C GLN A 64 -32.75 -20.25 -1.87
N LEU A 65 -32.96 -21.32 -2.66
CA LEU A 65 -31.91 -21.98 -3.43
C LEU A 65 -31.68 -21.22 -4.74
N PHE A 66 -30.48 -20.68 -4.90
CA PHE A 66 -30.07 -19.95 -6.11
C PHE A 66 -28.97 -20.68 -6.87
N ARG A 67 -28.09 -21.36 -6.14
CA ARG A 67 -26.88 -21.98 -6.68
C ARG A 67 -26.93 -23.50 -6.61
N THR A 68 -27.56 -24.04 -5.57
CA THR A 68 -27.64 -25.49 -5.37
C THR A 68 -29.06 -26.01 -5.64
N SER A 69 -29.21 -27.32 -5.69
CA SER A 69 -30.51 -27.97 -5.90
C SER A 69 -30.87 -28.84 -4.69
N ILE A 70 -32.14 -29.19 -4.55
CA ILE A 70 -32.63 -30.11 -3.51
C ILE A 70 -31.90 -31.48 -3.54
N ASN A 71 -31.41 -31.87 -4.72
CA ASN A 71 -30.70 -33.13 -4.94
C ASN A 71 -29.17 -33.00 -4.81
N SER A 72 -28.67 -31.81 -4.49
CA SER A 72 -27.24 -31.63 -4.21
C SER A 72 -26.88 -32.40 -2.94
N THR A 73 -25.74 -33.11 -2.98
CA THR A 73 -25.26 -33.84 -1.79
C THR A 73 -24.74 -32.84 -0.77
N VAL A 74 -24.74 -33.24 0.50
CA VAL A 74 -24.18 -32.42 1.59
C VAL A 74 -22.70 -32.14 1.34
N ALA A 75 -21.96 -33.05 0.68
CA ALA A 75 -20.60 -32.79 0.21
C ALA A 75 -20.53 -31.57 -0.72
N THR A 76 -21.36 -31.53 -1.77
CA THR A 76 -21.38 -30.38 -2.70
C THR A 76 -21.80 -29.08 -2.01
N LEU A 77 -22.71 -29.16 -1.02
CA LEU A 77 -23.10 -28.00 -0.22
C LEU A 77 -21.93 -27.51 0.66
N ALA A 78 -21.24 -28.43 1.34
CA ALA A 78 -20.08 -28.14 2.18
C ALA A 78 -18.90 -27.57 1.38
N ASP A 79 -18.66 -28.08 0.16
CA ASP A 79 -17.63 -27.54 -0.76
C ASP A 79 -17.89 -26.07 -1.12
N ASN A 80 -19.17 -25.66 -1.13
CA ASN A 80 -19.58 -24.28 -1.34
C ASN A 80 -19.86 -23.51 -0.03
N LEU A 81 -19.47 -24.07 1.12
CA LEU A 81 -19.71 -23.52 2.45
C LEU A 81 -21.18 -23.19 2.73
N PHE A 82 -22.11 -23.89 2.07
CA PHE A 82 -23.55 -23.63 2.10
C PHE A 82 -23.94 -22.20 1.65
N VAL A 83 -23.09 -21.53 0.87
CA VAL A 83 -23.36 -20.19 0.35
C VAL A 83 -24.19 -20.25 -0.93
N GLU A 84 -25.43 -19.79 -0.85
CA GLU A 84 -26.35 -19.69 -2.01
C GLU A 84 -26.15 -18.41 -2.83
N GLU A 85 -25.87 -17.27 -2.19
CA GLU A 85 -25.71 -15.99 -2.88
C GLU A 85 -24.67 -15.10 -2.17
N TRP A 86 -23.75 -14.51 -2.94
CA TRP A 86 -22.87 -13.44 -2.46
C TRP A 86 -23.49 -12.08 -2.80
N LYS A 87 -24.07 -11.39 -1.82
CA LYS A 87 -24.55 -10.02 -2.00
C LYS A 87 -23.41 -9.02 -1.80
N THR A 88 -22.71 -8.69 -2.88
CA THR A 88 -21.66 -7.66 -2.84
C THR A 88 -22.27 -6.27 -3.01
N SER A 89 -22.21 -5.44 -1.97
CA SER A 89 -22.50 -4.00 -2.07
C SER A 89 -21.20 -3.22 -2.15
N LEU A 90 -20.89 -2.70 -3.35
CA LEU A 90 -19.76 -1.81 -3.57
C LEU A 90 -20.26 -0.37 -3.54
N SER A 91 -19.85 0.41 -2.55
CA SER A 91 -20.18 1.84 -2.45
C SER A 91 -18.93 2.69 -2.58
N TYR A 92 -18.76 3.30 -3.75
CA TYR A 92 -17.70 4.28 -3.95
C TYR A 92 -17.84 5.48 -3.00
N ILE A 93 -19.07 5.86 -2.67
CA ILE A 93 -19.35 6.99 -1.77
C ILE A 93 -18.84 6.70 -0.35
N GLN A 94 -19.10 5.51 0.19
CA GLN A 94 -18.59 5.12 1.51
C GLN A 94 -17.05 5.04 1.50
N TYR A 95 -16.47 4.46 0.45
CA TYR A 95 -15.02 4.45 0.28
C TYR A 95 -14.44 5.87 0.26
N PHE A 96 -15.01 6.77 -0.54
CA PHE A 96 -14.56 8.15 -0.67
C PHE A 96 -14.64 8.90 0.67
N ASN A 97 -15.74 8.73 1.40
CA ASN A 97 -15.94 9.34 2.71
C ASN A 97 -14.97 8.82 3.78
N MET A 98 -14.51 7.56 3.68
CA MET A 98 -13.45 7.02 4.55
C MET A 98 -12.05 7.46 4.12
N CYS A 99 -11.82 7.60 2.81
CA CYS A 99 -10.54 7.99 2.25
C CYS A 99 -10.18 9.46 2.58
N VAL A 100 -11.18 10.33 2.77
CA VAL A 100 -11.05 11.75 3.16
C VAL A 100 -9.86 12.42 2.45
N PRO A 101 -9.86 12.52 1.11
CA PRO A 101 -8.73 13.07 0.40
C PRO A 101 -8.50 14.52 0.82
N SER A 102 -7.31 14.79 1.36
CA SER A 102 -6.93 16.12 1.86
C SER A 102 -6.69 17.13 0.73
N ILE A 103 -6.24 16.64 -0.44
CA ILE A 103 -5.91 17.47 -1.61
C ILE A 103 -6.28 16.70 -2.87
N CYS A 104 -7.15 17.28 -3.69
CA CYS A 104 -7.45 16.80 -5.04
C CYS A 104 -6.90 17.78 -6.08
N GLN A 105 -6.10 17.29 -7.02
CA GLN A 105 -5.59 18.09 -8.13
C GLN A 105 -6.07 17.50 -9.46
N TYR A 106 -6.58 18.34 -10.35
CA TYR A 106 -6.90 17.97 -11.72
C TYR A 106 -6.27 18.99 -12.67
N THR A 107 -5.79 18.52 -13.81
CA THR A 107 -5.23 19.37 -14.85
C THR A 107 -6.21 19.44 -16.01
N PHE A 108 -6.44 20.64 -16.53
CA PHE A 108 -7.29 20.84 -17.71
C PHE A 108 -6.69 21.94 -18.59
N VAL A 109 -6.79 21.75 -19.90
CA VAL A 109 -6.36 22.74 -20.89
C VAL A 109 -7.56 23.64 -21.17
N ARG A 110 -7.62 24.81 -20.52
CA ARG A 110 -8.66 25.80 -20.79
C ARG A 110 -8.26 26.65 -22.00
N ARG A 111 -9.18 26.83 -22.96
CA ARG A 111 -9.05 27.91 -23.96
C ARG A 111 -8.93 29.24 -23.21
N ALA A 112 -8.10 30.15 -23.71
CA ALA A 112 -7.91 31.47 -23.14
C ALA A 112 -9.27 32.14 -22.90
N ASN A 113 -9.58 32.42 -21.63
CA ASN A 113 -10.82 33.10 -21.24
C ASN A 113 -10.85 34.47 -21.94
N TYR A 114 -12.03 34.96 -22.34
CA TYR A 114 -12.19 36.30 -22.91
C TYR A 114 -11.54 37.40 -22.05
N LEU A 115 -11.62 37.27 -20.72
CA LEU A 115 -10.92 38.13 -19.77
C LEU A 115 -9.38 38.05 -19.88
N TYR A 116 -8.83 36.86 -20.14
CA TYR A 116 -7.40 36.66 -20.38
C TYR A 116 -6.97 37.27 -21.71
N VAL A 117 -7.79 37.12 -22.75
CA VAL A 117 -7.52 37.72 -24.07
C VAL A 117 -7.55 39.25 -23.98
N ILE A 118 -8.57 39.84 -23.33
CA ILE A 118 -8.62 41.29 -23.06
C ILE A 118 -7.42 41.75 -22.25
N ARG A 119 -7.06 41.03 -21.18
CA ARG A 119 -5.88 41.33 -20.37
C ARG A 119 -4.61 41.32 -21.23
N MET A 120 -4.44 40.33 -22.10
CA MET A 120 -3.32 40.26 -23.03
C MET A 120 -3.32 41.42 -24.03
N PHE A 121 -4.48 41.79 -24.60
CA PHE A 121 -4.58 42.95 -25.49
C PHE A 121 -4.23 44.27 -24.79
N LEU A 122 -4.75 44.51 -23.58
CA LEU A 122 -4.46 45.72 -22.80
C LEU A 122 -2.98 45.80 -22.38
N THR A 123 -2.39 44.67 -21.99
CA THR A 123 -0.97 44.59 -21.63
C THR A 123 -0.07 44.78 -22.86
N PHE A 124 -0.40 44.19 -24.01
CA PHE A 124 0.33 44.43 -25.26
C PHE A 124 0.21 45.87 -25.74
N TYR A 125 -1.00 46.45 -25.73
CA TYR A 125 -1.22 47.82 -26.14
C TYR A 125 -0.47 48.83 -25.26
N GLY A 126 -0.51 48.62 -23.93
CA GLY A 126 0.22 49.44 -22.96
C GLY A 126 1.74 49.29 -23.05
N GLY A 127 2.24 48.06 -23.19
CA GLY A 127 3.67 47.79 -23.36
C GLY A 127 4.22 48.36 -24.67
N LEU A 128 3.45 48.23 -25.76
CA LEU A 128 3.83 48.73 -27.09
C LEU A 128 3.85 50.25 -27.15
N THR A 129 2.83 50.93 -26.59
CA THR A 129 2.81 52.41 -26.52
C THR A 129 3.96 52.96 -25.69
N LEU A 130 4.34 52.28 -24.60
CA LEU A 130 5.47 52.68 -23.77
C LEU A 130 6.81 52.46 -24.49
N ALA A 131 7.01 51.28 -25.09
CA ALA A 131 8.21 50.97 -25.87
C ALA A 131 8.38 51.96 -27.02
N LEU A 132 7.32 52.26 -27.76
CA LEU A 132 7.34 53.26 -28.83
C LEU A 132 7.63 54.66 -28.29
N SER A 133 6.99 55.09 -27.20
CA SER A 133 7.21 56.43 -26.64
C SER A 133 8.63 56.66 -26.09
N LEU A 134 9.34 55.58 -25.72
CA LEU A 134 10.69 55.64 -25.20
C LEU A 134 11.75 55.45 -26.30
N LEU A 135 11.53 54.49 -27.22
CA LEU A 135 12.45 54.19 -28.30
C LEU A 135 12.40 55.23 -29.42
N VAL A 136 11.22 55.73 -29.78
CA VAL A 136 11.08 56.70 -30.89
C VAL A 136 11.91 57.98 -30.65
N PRO A 137 11.85 58.68 -29.50
CA PRO A 137 12.67 59.88 -29.28
C PRO A 137 14.17 59.57 -29.17
N LEU A 138 14.54 58.37 -28.71
CA LEU A 138 15.93 57.91 -28.64
C LEU A 138 16.48 57.67 -30.05
N ILE A 139 15.73 56.96 -30.89
CA ILE A 139 16.04 56.69 -32.30
C ILE A 139 16.07 58.00 -33.08
N VAL A 140 15.11 58.90 -32.87
CA VAL A 140 15.07 60.23 -33.51
C VAL A 140 16.30 61.06 -33.10
N LYS A 141 16.69 61.08 -31.82
CA LYS A 141 17.93 61.73 -31.38
C LYS A 141 19.19 61.11 -32.00
N LEU A 142 19.22 59.79 -32.15
CA LEU A 142 20.32 59.06 -32.79
C LEU A 142 20.42 59.40 -34.28
N ILE A 143 19.29 59.41 -34.98
CA ILE A 143 19.18 59.79 -36.39
C ILE A 143 19.60 61.27 -36.57
N LEU A 144 19.12 62.18 -35.71
CA LEU A 144 19.51 63.59 -35.75
C LEU A 144 21.00 63.80 -35.46
N ARG A 145 21.59 63.03 -34.53
CA ARG A 145 23.06 63.04 -34.28
C ARG A 145 23.86 62.52 -35.47
N CYS A 146 23.45 61.39 -36.06
CA CYS A 146 24.10 60.85 -37.26
C CYS A 146 24.00 61.83 -38.44
N ARG A 147 22.84 62.49 -38.62
CA ARG A 147 22.63 63.47 -39.68
C ARG A 147 23.48 64.74 -39.49
N HIS A 148 23.65 65.20 -38.26
CA HIS A 148 24.51 66.35 -37.95
C HIS A 148 26.01 66.05 -38.19
N GLN A 149 26.48 64.84 -37.88
CA GLN A 149 27.85 64.41 -38.18
C GLN A 149 28.14 64.23 -39.68
N ILE A 150 27.12 63.96 -40.49
CA ILE A 150 27.26 63.85 -41.95
C ILE A 150 27.33 65.25 -42.58
N ILE A 151 26.54 66.22 -42.09
CA ILE A 151 26.53 67.60 -42.60
C ILE A 151 27.85 68.33 -42.27
N THR A 152 28.43 68.13 -41.08
CA THR A 152 29.74 68.73 -40.72
C THR A 152 30.94 68.11 -41.46
N LYS A 153 30.76 66.97 -42.12
CA LYS A 153 31.77 66.38 -43.03
C LYS A 153 31.69 66.90 -44.46
N GLN A 154 30.62 67.61 -44.84
CA GLN A 154 30.42 68.09 -46.21
C GLN A 154 30.92 69.53 -46.46
N ASP A 155 31.14 70.33 -45.41
CA ASP A 155 31.65 71.71 -45.54
C ASP A 155 33.17 71.87 -45.34
N ASN A 156 33.91 70.80 -45.04
CA ASN A 156 35.33 70.90 -44.69
C ASN A 156 36.28 70.20 -45.68
N ASN A 157 36.15 70.50 -46.97
CA ASN A 157 37.18 70.19 -47.96
C ASN A 157 37.29 71.26 -49.06
N ARG A 158 37.87 72.42 -48.70
CA ARG A 158 38.71 73.23 -49.60
C ARG A 158 39.53 74.26 -48.81
N GLY A 159 40.82 73.95 -48.63
CA GLY A 159 41.91 74.91 -48.85
C GLY A 159 42.32 75.90 -47.75
N LYS A 160 43.48 75.57 -47.14
CA LYS A 160 44.65 76.43 -46.84
C LYS A 160 44.81 77.15 -45.48
N SER A 161 45.96 76.81 -44.88
CA SER A 161 47.03 77.69 -44.32
C SER A 161 47.05 78.01 -42.82
N PHE A 162 48.20 77.64 -42.21
CA PHE A 162 49.00 78.28 -41.13
C PHE A 162 48.42 79.57 -40.50
N ASP A 163 48.49 79.84 -39.19
CA ASP A 163 49.64 79.69 -38.28
C ASP A 163 49.27 79.86 -36.77
N TYR A 164 50.17 79.38 -35.90
CA TYR A 164 50.47 79.65 -34.47
C TYR A 164 49.55 80.51 -33.56
N PHE A 165 49.36 80.11 -32.27
CA PHE A 165 49.96 80.79 -31.09
C PHE A 165 49.50 80.23 -29.70
N SER A 166 50.49 79.93 -28.84
CA SER A 166 50.54 79.97 -27.35
C SER A 166 49.66 79.01 -26.52
N ILE A 167 50.22 77.96 -25.90
CA ILE A 167 50.92 77.91 -24.59
C ILE A 167 50.01 78.28 -23.40
N GLN A 168 49.72 77.32 -22.51
CA GLN A 168 50.20 77.28 -21.10
C GLN A 168 49.50 76.15 -20.32
N ILE A 169 50.12 74.98 -20.20
CA ILE A 169 49.77 73.94 -19.21
C ILE A 169 51.06 73.48 -18.53
N HIS A 170 50.94 73.22 -17.22
CA HIS A 170 51.96 72.81 -16.23
C HIS A 170 52.79 74.00 -15.73
N ILE A 171 52.70 74.39 -14.47
CA ILE A 171 53.09 73.65 -13.25
C ILE A 171 52.18 74.17 -12.11
N GLU A 172 51.59 73.34 -11.26
CA GLU A 172 51.92 73.33 -9.81
C GLU A 172 51.07 72.20 -9.17
N PHE A 173 51.54 70.97 -9.32
CA PHE A 173 51.33 69.91 -8.34
C PHE A 173 52.50 70.06 -7.36
N ILE A 174 52.23 70.06 -6.05
CA ILE A 174 53.16 70.24 -4.89
C ILE A 174 53.03 71.61 -4.17
N ILE A 175 51.85 71.94 -3.63
CA ILE A 175 51.72 72.45 -2.24
C ILE A 175 50.49 71.78 -1.60
N PHE A 176 50.69 70.53 -1.22
CA PHE A 176 49.80 69.75 -0.37
C PHE A 176 50.18 70.04 1.09
N SER A 177 49.34 70.79 1.82
CA SER A 177 49.13 70.73 3.29
C SER A 177 48.82 72.12 3.87
N LYS A 178 47.53 72.50 3.83
CA LYS A 178 46.80 73.40 4.78
C LYS A 178 45.46 73.96 4.25
N LYS A 179 44.86 73.32 3.23
CA LYS A 179 43.57 73.76 2.64
C LYS A 179 42.51 72.66 2.64
N HIS A 180 42.47 71.81 3.67
CA HIS A 180 41.59 70.63 3.66
C HIS A 180 40.42 70.69 4.67
N ILE A 181 40.33 71.75 5.49
CA ILE A 181 39.25 71.91 6.47
C ILE A 181 38.20 72.95 6.02
N LEU A 182 38.61 74.03 5.35
CA LEU A 182 37.70 75.07 4.84
C LEU A 182 36.95 74.65 3.55
N GLU A 183 37.52 73.78 2.71
CA GLU A 183 36.81 73.26 1.52
C GLU A 183 35.72 72.24 1.86
N ARG A 184 35.85 71.48 2.97
CA ARG A 184 34.79 70.55 3.38
C ARG A 184 33.55 71.27 3.91
N ILE A 185 33.71 72.40 4.60
CA ILE A 185 32.58 73.24 5.02
C ILE A 185 31.94 73.94 3.80
N ALA A 186 32.74 74.43 2.86
CA ALA A 186 32.23 75.05 1.62
C ALA A 186 31.50 74.04 0.71
N ILE A 187 31.97 72.80 0.64
CA ILE A 187 31.31 71.72 -0.11
C ILE A 187 30.00 71.32 0.58
N ILE A 188 29.98 71.17 1.91
CA ILE A 188 28.74 70.82 2.64
C ILE A 188 27.71 71.96 2.54
N ILE A 189 28.13 73.23 2.61
CA ILE A 189 27.23 74.38 2.43
C ILE A 189 26.75 74.48 0.97
N ARG A 190 27.61 74.25 -0.03
CA ARG A 190 27.21 74.19 -1.45
C ARG A 190 26.31 73.01 -1.75
N PHE A 191 26.52 71.86 -1.14
CA PHE A 191 25.66 70.68 -1.28
C PHE A 191 24.32 70.90 -0.58
N ARG A 192 24.30 71.53 0.59
CA ARG A 192 23.07 71.86 1.33
C ARG A 192 22.24 72.91 0.60
N THR A 193 22.88 73.96 0.06
CA THR A 193 22.21 74.99 -0.75
C THR A 193 21.80 74.46 -2.13
N PHE A 194 22.57 73.55 -2.73
CA PHE A 194 22.17 72.84 -3.96
C PHE A 194 21.01 71.89 -3.68
N TYR A 195 21.03 71.12 -2.60
CA TYR A 195 19.93 70.21 -2.22
C TYR A 195 18.68 70.99 -1.79
N GLN A 196 18.83 72.13 -1.12
CA GLN A 196 17.70 73.03 -0.84
C GLN A 196 17.14 73.63 -2.12
N ARG A 197 17.99 74.13 -3.04
CA ARG A 197 17.52 74.64 -4.35
C ARG A 197 16.91 73.54 -5.22
N LEU A 198 17.48 72.34 -5.25
CA LEU A 198 16.96 71.20 -5.98
C LEU A 198 15.66 70.70 -5.34
N SER A 199 15.59 70.65 -4.01
CA SER A 199 14.36 70.29 -3.28
C SER A 199 13.28 71.35 -3.43
N GLU A 200 13.61 72.64 -3.50
CA GLU A 200 12.63 73.71 -3.74
C GLU A 200 12.20 73.75 -5.20
N THR A 201 13.11 73.56 -6.16
CA THR A 201 12.73 73.44 -7.59
C THR A 201 11.96 72.15 -7.87
N LEU A 202 12.27 71.03 -7.18
CA LEU A 202 11.47 69.81 -7.25
C LEU A 202 10.14 69.97 -6.52
N LYS A 203 10.10 70.58 -5.32
CA LYS A 203 8.83 70.85 -4.62
C LYS A 203 7.93 71.74 -5.46
N THR A 204 8.43 72.85 -5.99
CA THR A 204 7.65 73.77 -6.83
C THR A 204 7.18 73.08 -8.12
N LYS A 205 8.07 72.36 -8.83
CA LYS A 205 7.68 71.59 -10.02
C LYS A 205 6.70 70.46 -9.73
N ILE A 206 6.78 69.80 -8.56
CA ILE A 206 5.83 68.75 -8.13
C ILE A 206 4.50 69.36 -7.65
N THR A 207 4.52 70.53 -7.00
CA THR A 207 3.30 71.21 -6.54
C THR A 207 2.52 71.87 -7.67
N ASP A 208 3.20 72.29 -8.75
CA ASP A 208 2.60 72.80 -9.97
C ASP A 208 2.44 71.73 -11.07
N PHE A 209 2.86 70.48 -10.80
CA PHE A 209 2.71 69.38 -11.73
C PHE A 209 1.23 69.07 -11.95
N ASN A 210 0.78 69.19 -13.19
CA ASN A 210 -0.57 68.87 -13.58
C ASN A 210 -0.53 68.00 -14.85
N ILE A 211 -0.76 66.70 -14.68
CA ILE A 211 -0.80 65.72 -15.78
C ILE A 211 -2.11 65.91 -16.57
N PHE A 212 -3.18 66.36 -15.93
CA PHE A 212 -4.51 66.48 -16.53
C PHE A 212 -4.79 67.93 -16.98
N GLN A 213 -4.73 68.16 -18.29
CA GLN A 213 -4.98 69.47 -18.88
C GLN A 213 -6.44 69.92 -18.66
N THR A 214 -6.69 71.23 -18.76
CA THR A 214 -7.97 71.86 -18.40
C THR A 214 -9.18 71.24 -19.10
N TYR A 215 -9.04 70.76 -20.35
CA TYR A 215 -10.11 70.12 -21.13
C TYR A 215 -10.66 68.80 -20.55
N SER A 216 -9.97 68.20 -19.58
CA SER A 216 -10.37 66.94 -18.92
C SER A 216 -11.62 67.06 -18.05
N PHE A 217 -12.06 68.29 -17.76
CA PHE A 217 -13.20 68.61 -16.90
C PHE A 217 -14.24 69.41 -17.69
N GLY A 218 -15.54 69.14 -17.46
CA GLY A 218 -16.65 69.72 -18.22
C GLY A 218 -16.66 71.26 -18.25
N ARG A 219 -17.26 71.85 -19.30
CA ARG A 219 -17.31 73.32 -19.53
C ARG A 219 -18.03 74.12 -18.45
N HIS A 220 -18.67 73.45 -17.49
CA HIS A 220 -19.53 74.02 -16.44
C HIS A 220 -18.73 74.52 -15.22
N VAL A 221 -17.40 74.40 -15.23
CA VAL A 221 -16.51 74.70 -14.10
C VAL A 221 -15.59 75.87 -14.45
N ASP A 222 -15.50 76.85 -13.54
CA ASP A 222 -14.66 78.04 -13.70
C ASP A 222 -13.16 77.72 -13.87
N GLN A 223 -12.42 78.56 -14.61
CA GLN A 223 -11.05 78.33 -15.07
C GLN A 223 -10.06 78.14 -13.90
N ILE A 224 -10.22 78.89 -12.82
CA ILE A 224 -9.39 78.78 -11.61
C ILE A 224 -9.66 77.43 -10.90
N THR A 225 -10.93 77.00 -10.90
CA THR A 225 -11.35 75.74 -10.27
C THR A 225 -10.88 74.53 -11.06
N ARG A 226 -10.83 74.61 -12.41
CA ARG A 226 -10.27 73.58 -13.29
C ARG A 226 -8.78 73.33 -13.05
N ILE A 227 -7.99 74.39 -12.81
CA ILE A 227 -6.56 74.25 -12.49
C ILE A 227 -6.38 73.55 -11.13
N ARG A 228 -7.20 73.88 -10.13
CA ARG A 228 -7.16 73.22 -8.81
C ARG A 228 -7.57 71.74 -8.89
N LEU A 229 -8.60 71.41 -9.66
CA LEU A 229 -9.05 70.03 -9.90
C LEU A 229 -8.01 69.21 -10.67
N GLY A 230 -7.33 69.78 -11.66
CA GLY A 230 -6.21 69.15 -12.37
C GLY A 230 -5.04 68.79 -11.43
N ARG A 231 -4.67 69.71 -10.54
CA ARG A 231 -3.62 69.44 -9.54
C ARG A 231 -4.05 68.36 -8.52
N LEU A 232 -5.31 68.37 -8.10
CA LEU A 232 -5.84 67.38 -7.15
C LEU A 232 -5.94 65.97 -7.78
N THR A 233 -6.41 65.88 -9.02
CA THR A 233 -6.43 64.62 -9.80
C THR A 233 -5.04 64.07 -10.05
N THR A 234 -4.07 64.94 -10.34
CA THR A 234 -2.67 64.53 -10.51
C THR A 234 -2.10 63.91 -9.23
N ARG A 235 -2.38 64.51 -8.06
CA ARG A 235 -1.94 63.96 -6.76
C ARG A 235 -2.62 62.64 -6.43
N PHE A 236 -3.94 62.56 -6.65
CA PHE A 236 -4.71 61.33 -6.45
C PHE A 236 -4.23 60.21 -7.37
N TYR A 237 -4.00 60.51 -8.64
CA TYR A 237 -3.43 59.60 -9.63
C TYR A 237 -2.08 59.06 -9.17
N ILE A 238 -1.14 59.91 -8.76
CA ILE A 238 0.19 59.48 -8.29
C ILE A 238 0.08 58.57 -7.06
N CYS A 239 -0.78 58.89 -6.09
CA CYS A 239 -0.99 58.05 -4.91
C CYS A 239 -1.60 56.68 -5.25
N CYS A 240 -2.69 56.65 -6.04
CA CYS A 240 -3.32 55.40 -6.48
C CYS A 240 -2.37 54.55 -7.32
N TYR A 241 -1.56 55.20 -8.16
CA TYR A 241 -0.56 54.56 -8.99
C TYR A 241 0.52 53.90 -8.13
N ALA A 242 1.08 54.62 -7.15
CA ALA A 242 2.08 54.07 -6.23
C ALA A 242 1.53 52.88 -5.45
N ILE A 243 0.34 53.00 -4.85
CA ILE A 243 -0.30 51.92 -4.08
C ILE A 243 -0.56 50.69 -4.96
N GLY A 244 -1.13 50.89 -6.16
CA GLY A 244 -1.41 49.80 -7.10
C GLY A 244 -0.14 49.08 -7.54
N LEU A 245 0.94 49.82 -7.79
CA LEU A 245 2.21 49.25 -8.19
C LEU A 245 2.86 48.44 -7.06
N THR A 246 2.78 48.90 -5.81
CA THR A 246 3.26 48.15 -4.64
C THR A 246 2.49 46.84 -4.44
N ILE A 247 1.15 46.86 -4.57
CA ILE A 247 0.31 45.66 -4.46
C ILE A 247 0.67 44.65 -5.55
N LEU A 248 0.87 45.12 -6.79
CA LEU A 248 1.24 44.28 -7.92
C LEU A 248 2.62 43.63 -7.75
N ILE A 249 3.61 44.37 -7.27
CA ILE A 249 4.95 43.83 -6.96
C ILE A 249 4.84 42.75 -5.89
N LEU A 250 4.14 43.02 -4.79
CA LEU A 250 3.97 42.04 -3.71
C LEU A 250 3.27 40.78 -4.24
N TYR A 251 2.14 40.94 -4.94
CA TYR A 251 1.38 39.82 -5.48
C TYR A 251 2.18 38.94 -6.44
N THR A 252 2.91 39.56 -7.37
CA THR A 252 3.74 38.82 -8.34
C THR A 252 4.99 38.19 -7.72
N SER A 253 5.48 38.72 -6.60
CA SER A 253 6.63 38.16 -5.88
C SER A 253 6.26 36.92 -5.05
N PHE A 254 5.02 36.81 -4.58
CA PHE A 254 4.53 35.68 -3.81
C PHE A 254 3.93 34.55 -4.65
N GLU A 255 3.87 34.69 -5.98
CA GLU A 255 3.30 33.69 -6.87
C GLU A 255 4.23 32.48 -7.01
N GLN A 256 3.90 31.38 -6.34
CA GLN A 256 4.60 30.09 -6.46
C GLN A 256 4.15 29.35 -7.72
N ARG A 257 5.08 28.64 -8.38
CA ARG A 257 4.78 27.87 -9.59
C ARG A 257 5.19 26.42 -9.45
N THR A 258 4.32 25.53 -9.91
CA THR A 258 4.67 24.12 -10.05
C THR A 258 5.30 23.88 -11.41
N VAL A 259 6.55 23.44 -11.42
CA VAL A 259 7.27 23.06 -12.63
C VAL A 259 7.26 21.54 -12.73
N THR A 260 6.73 21.02 -13.85
CA THR A 260 6.69 19.58 -14.13
C THR A 260 7.66 19.25 -15.26
N THR A 261 8.65 18.43 -14.96
CA THR A 261 9.61 17.87 -15.92
C THR A 261 9.17 16.47 -16.34
N LYS A 262 9.33 16.12 -17.62
CA LYS A 262 8.92 14.84 -18.19
C LYS A 262 10.13 14.06 -18.69
N PHE A 263 10.20 12.78 -18.34
CA PHE A 263 11.24 11.84 -18.75
C PHE A 263 10.58 10.68 -19.51
N TYR A 264 10.91 10.54 -20.79
CA TYR A 264 10.37 9.48 -21.64
C TYR A 264 11.24 8.23 -21.55
N ASN A 265 10.62 7.06 -21.46
CA ASN A 265 11.28 5.75 -21.33
C ASN A 265 12.46 5.77 -20.34
N PRO A 266 12.24 6.17 -19.08
CA PRO A 266 13.31 6.33 -18.11
C PRO A 266 14.00 4.98 -17.83
N SER A 267 15.32 5.01 -17.73
CA SER A 267 16.06 3.86 -17.21
C SER A 267 15.81 3.67 -15.71
N LEU A 268 16.06 2.46 -15.20
CA LEU A 268 15.95 2.16 -13.77
C LEU A 268 16.74 3.15 -12.92
N PHE A 269 17.95 3.51 -13.35
CA PHE A 269 18.80 4.48 -12.66
C PHE A 269 18.13 5.85 -12.54
N VAL A 270 17.58 6.36 -13.64
CA VAL A 270 16.87 7.65 -13.66
C VAL A 270 15.64 7.60 -12.75
N ALA A 271 14.85 6.52 -12.81
CA ALA A 271 13.68 6.36 -11.95
C ALA A 271 14.04 6.33 -10.45
N LYS A 272 15.10 5.60 -10.07
CA LYS A 272 15.60 5.58 -8.69
C LYS A 272 16.10 6.95 -8.25
N GLN A 273 16.85 7.64 -9.10
CA GLN A 273 17.34 8.98 -8.81
C GLN A 273 16.18 9.96 -8.59
N LEU A 274 15.14 9.92 -9.43
CA LEU A 274 13.95 10.76 -9.26
C LEU A 274 13.25 10.46 -7.94
N GLN A 275 13.01 9.18 -7.62
CA GLN A 275 12.37 8.77 -6.37
C GLN A 275 13.19 9.10 -5.11
N SER A 276 14.52 9.23 -5.22
CA SER A 276 15.38 9.62 -4.10
C SER A 276 15.34 11.12 -3.77
N LYS A 277 14.77 11.97 -4.65
CA LYS A 277 14.69 13.40 -4.39
C LYS A 277 13.68 13.67 -3.27
N GLN A 278 14.11 14.41 -2.25
CA GLN A 278 13.28 14.74 -1.08
C GLN A 278 12.24 15.85 -1.35
N ILE A 279 12.45 16.66 -2.40
CA ILE A 279 11.60 17.81 -2.72
C ILE A 279 10.78 17.45 -3.96
N GLY A 280 9.48 17.74 -3.96
CA GLY A 280 8.58 17.52 -5.10
C GLY A 280 7.91 16.14 -5.11
N THR A 281 7.19 15.85 -6.19
CA THR A 281 6.45 14.60 -6.39
C THR A 281 6.87 13.93 -7.70
N VAL A 282 7.09 12.62 -7.63
CA VAL A 282 7.41 11.78 -8.78
C VAL A 282 6.19 10.95 -9.14
N ASP A 283 5.82 10.95 -10.42
CA ASP A 283 4.75 10.11 -10.94
C ASP A 283 5.21 9.31 -12.16
N CYS A 284 5.20 7.99 -12.03
CA CYS A 284 5.67 7.03 -13.02
C CYS A 284 4.58 5.96 -13.22
N PRO A 285 3.60 6.16 -14.11
CA PRO A 285 2.58 5.15 -14.41
C PRO A 285 3.21 3.89 -15.03
N CYS A 286 2.83 2.72 -14.50
CA CYS A 286 3.22 1.43 -15.08
C CYS A 286 2.37 1.11 -16.32
N LYS A 287 2.95 0.40 -17.29
CA LYS A 287 2.24 -0.13 -18.46
C LYS A 287 1.22 -1.21 -18.09
N ARG A 288 1.50 -1.96 -17.02
CA ARG A 288 0.61 -2.98 -16.45
C ARG A 288 0.27 -2.58 -15.01
N ALA A 289 -1.02 -2.57 -14.69
CA ALA A 289 -1.49 -2.27 -13.34
C ALA A 289 -1.44 -3.50 -12.39
N SER A 290 -1.15 -4.67 -12.94
CA SER A 290 -1.14 -5.95 -12.23
C SER A 290 0.00 -6.80 -12.80
N ILE A 291 0.94 -7.19 -11.94
CA ILE A 291 2.14 -7.95 -12.33
C ILE A 291 2.19 -9.25 -11.53
N PRO A 292 2.27 -10.42 -12.16
CA PRO A 292 2.41 -11.69 -11.46
C PRO A 292 3.62 -11.71 -10.53
N LEU A 293 3.48 -12.28 -9.33
CA LEU A 293 4.56 -12.32 -8.34
C LEU A 293 5.73 -13.21 -8.80
N ASN A 294 5.47 -14.30 -9.54
CA ASN A 294 6.48 -15.21 -10.06
C ASN A 294 7.51 -14.55 -11.02
N GLU A 295 7.21 -13.37 -11.57
CA GLU A 295 8.13 -12.62 -12.44
C GLU A 295 9.33 -12.06 -11.67
N PHE A 296 9.15 -11.75 -10.38
CA PHE A 296 10.16 -11.04 -9.58
C PHE A 296 10.37 -11.61 -8.18
N ILE A 297 9.61 -12.64 -7.77
CA ILE A 297 9.79 -13.38 -6.52
C ILE A 297 10.09 -14.83 -6.82
N ASN A 298 11.15 -15.36 -6.20
CA ASN A 298 11.45 -16.78 -6.16
C ASN A 298 11.61 -17.22 -4.70
N ILE A 299 10.82 -18.22 -4.29
CA ILE A 299 10.87 -18.77 -2.93
C ILE A 299 11.36 -20.21 -3.00
N GLN A 300 12.36 -20.53 -2.20
CA GLN A 300 12.91 -21.88 -2.07
C GLN A 300 12.83 -22.34 -0.62
N THR A 301 12.36 -23.57 -0.43
CA THR A 301 12.24 -24.20 0.88
C THR A 301 13.16 -25.41 0.97
N ARG A 302 13.80 -25.57 2.13
CA ARG A 302 14.53 -26.80 2.48
C ARG A 302 13.76 -27.52 3.56
N PHE A 303 13.47 -28.80 3.35
CA PHE A 303 12.80 -29.64 4.35
C PHE A 303 13.81 -30.39 5.22
N HIS A 304 13.34 -30.84 6.38
CA HIS A 304 14.10 -31.64 7.33
C HIS A 304 14.57 -32.94 6.66
N GLN A 305 15.81 -33.33 6.91
CA GLN A 305 16.46 -34.49 6.27
C GLN A 305 15.70 -35.81 6.45
N ILE A 306 14.86 -35.93 7.48
CA ILE A 306 13.98 -37.10 7.66
C ILE A 306 13.09 -37.32 6.43
N CYS A 307 12.60 -36.24 5.81
CA CYS A 307 11.69 -36.29 4.67
C CYS A 307 12.38 -36.61 3.34
N THR A 308 13.69 -36.81 3.33
CA THR A 308 14.45 -37.31 2.17
C THR A 308 15.28 -38.56 2.52
N SER A 309 15.20 -39.02 3.77
CA SER A 309 15.96 -40.15 4.29
C SER A 309 15.43 -41.50 3.82
N THR A 310 16.17 -42.57 4.10
CA THR A 310 15.73 -43.95 3.86
C THR A 310 14.53 -44.34 4.71
N PHE A 311 14.30 -43.69 5.86
CA PHE A 311 13.27 -44.08 6.83
C PHE A 311 11.83 -43.89 6.34
N ILE A 312 11.61 -43.00 5.36
CA ILE A 312 10.30 -42.76 4.76
C ILE A 312 10.04 -43.55 3.47
N LYS A 313 11.05 -44.28 2.97
CA LYS A 313 10.97 -45.04 1.73
C LYS A 313 10.28 -46.39 1.95
N ASP A 314 9.59 -46.86 0.91
CA ASP A 314 8.83 -48.11 0.94
C ASP A 314 9.73 -49.32 1.24
N GLU A 315 10.92 -49.38 0.64
CA GLU A 315 11.91 -50.45 0.85
C GLU A 315 12.23 -50.69 2.34
N TRP A 316 12.46 -49.61 3.11
CA TRP A 316 12.74 -49.73 4.54
C TRP A 316 11.50 -50.17 5.32
N ARG A 317 10.34 -49.59 5.02
CA ARG A 317 9.08 -49.92 5.69
C ARG A 317 8.67 -51.38 5.46
N GLU A 318 8.79 -51.86 4.22
CA GLU A 318 8.48 -53.25 3.85
C GLU A 318 9.43 -54.24 4.52
N SER A 319 10.71 -53.88 4.68
CA SER A 319 11.67 -54.72 5.41
C SER A 319 11.36 -54.87 6.91
N LEU A 320 10.48 -54.02 7.45
CA LEU A 320 10.04 -54.01 8.83
C LEU A 320 8.64 -54.63 9.02
N LEU A 321 8.06 -55.24 7.99
CA LEU A 321 6.83 -56.01 8.16
C LEU A 321 7.12 -57.25 8.99
N VAL A 322 6.29 -57.46 9.99
CA VAL A 322 6.40 -58.56 10.94
C VAL A 322 5.58 -59.73 10.40
N ASP A 323 6.20 -60.91 10.21
CA ASP A 323 5.47 -62.16 9.94
C ASP A 323 4.66 -62.54 11.18
N PHE A 324 3.36 -62.24 11.13
CA PHE A 324 2.42 -62.49 12.23
C PHE A 324 2.20 -63.98 12.52
N GLU A 325 2.59 -64.88 11.62
CA GLU A 325 2.34 -66.32 11.74
C GLU A 325 3.03 -66.98 12.95
N ASN A 326 4.10 -66.39 13.49
CA ASN A 326 4.85 -66.95 14.63
C ASN A 326 4.65 -66.19 15.97
N LEU A 327 3.75 -65.21 16.05
CA LEU A 327 3.72 -64.23 17.16
C LEU A 327 2.45 -64.26 18.03
N THR A 328 1.61 -65.27 17.88
CA THR A 328 0.22 -65.28 18.38
C THR A 328 0.05 -65.32 19.90
N ASP A 329 1.07 -65.66 20.70
CA ASP A 329 0.90 -65.81 22.16
C ASP A 329 1.64 -64.79 23.05
N PHE A 330 2.56 -63.98 22.53
CA PHE A 330 3.51 -63.21 23.39
C PHE A 330 3.51 -61.69 23.22
N LEU A 331 2.88 -61.13 22.18
CA LEU A 331 2.93 -59.68 21.95
C LEU A 331 1.98 -58.92 22.88
N ARG A 332 2.55 -58.27 23.90
CA ARG A 332 1.84 -57.25 24.68
C ARG A 332 1.46 -56.07 23.77
N ILE A 333 0.30 -55.47 24.02
CA ILE A 333 -0.17 -54.24 23.34
C ILE A 333 0.86 -53.10 23.44
N SER A 334 1.78 -53.15 24.42
CA SER A 334 2.87 -52.18 24.57
C SER A 334 4.13 -52.49 23.76
N ASP A 335 4.19 -53.57 22.98
CA ASP A 335 5.38 -53.94 22.21
C ASP A 335 5.51 -53.04 20.97
N TYR A 336 6.67 -52.40 20.85
CA TYR A 336 6.90 -51.39 19.82
C TYR A 336 6.86 -51.95 18.39
N ARG A 337 7.03 -53.27 18.19
CA ARG A 337 6.90 -53.92 16.87
C ARG A 337 5.54 -53.66 16.22
N LEU A 338 4.49 -53.53 17.04
CA LEU A 338 3.13 -53.23 16.57
C LEU A 338 2.98 -51.79 16.06
N PHE A 339 3.78 -50.86 16.58
CA PHE A 339 3.67 -49.42 16.29
C PHE A 339 4.65 -48.94 15.22
N LEU A 340 5.82 -49.57 15.09
CA LEU A 340 6.90 -49.08 14.25
C LEU A 340 6.47 -48.87 12.79
N SER A 341 5.79 -49.85 12.18
CA SER A 341 5.29 -49.71 10.81
C SER A 341 4.30 -48.56 10.67
N ALA A 342 3.38 -48.41 11.64
CA ALA A 342 2.41 -47.32 11.66
C ALA A 342 3.09 -45.95 11.78
N HIS A 343 4.12 -45.85 12.64
CA HIS A 343 4.89 -44.61 12.83
C HIS A 343 5.62 -44.21 11.56
N LEU A 344 6.29 -45.15 10.89
CA LEU A 344 7.02 -44.87 9.65
C LEU A 344 6.07 -44.54 8.48
N GLN A 345 4.93 -45.23 8.38
CA GLN A 345 3.90 -44.91 7.41
C GLN A 345 3.32 -43.51 7.65
N PHE A 346 3.02 -43.19 8.90
CA PHE A 346 2.52 -41.88 9.28
C PHE A 346 3.55 -40.77 9.03
N LEU A 347 4.82 -41.00 9.38
CA LEU A 347 5.93 -40.09 9.08
C LEU A 347 6.08 -39.82 7.57
N SER A 348 6.04 -40.88 6.75
CA SER A 348 6.12 -40.76 5.29
C SER A 348 4.94 -39.94 4.75
N GLY A 349 3.73 -40.22 5.23
CA GLY A 349 2.53 -39.44 4.90
C GLY A 349 2.63 -37.97 5.32
N LEU A 350 3.12 -37.69 6.52
CA LEU A 350 3.33 -36.34 7.03
C LEU A 350 4.34 -35.56 6.17
N CYS A 351 5.49 -36.17 5.86
CA CYS A 351 6.50 -35.56 4.99
C CYS A 351 5.95 -35.28 3.59
N TYR A 352 5.29 -36.26 2.97
CA TYR A 352 4.69 -36.10 1.64
C TYR A 352 3.65 -34.97 1.62
N GLN A 353 2.71 -34.98 2.56
CA GLN A 353 1.64 -33.99 2.62
C GLN A 353 2.17 -32.59 2.99
N ALA A 354 3.15 -32.50 3.88
CA ALA A 354 3.79 -31.23 4.21
C ALA A 354 4.49 -30.60 2.98
N ILE A 355 5.32 -31.39 2.27
CA ILE A 355 6.02 -30.93 1.06
C ILE A 355 5.01 -30.50 -0.01
N LYS A 356 3.99 -31.33 -0.25
CA LYS A 356 2.94 -31.04 -1.22
C LYS A 356 2.18 -29.76 -0.87
N HIS A 357 1.72 -29.63 0.37
CA HIS A 357 0.98 -28.46 0.86
C HIS A 357 1.79 -27.17 0.73
N VAL A 358 3.07 -27.18 1.11
CA VAL A 358 3.97 -26.03 0.93
C VAL A 358 4.10 -25.68 -0.54
N ASN A 359 4.40 -26.65 -1.40
CA ASN A 359 4.62 -26.41 -2.83
C ASN A 359 3.36 -25.89 -3.53
N ASP A 360 2.20 -26.48 -3.25
CA ASP A 360 0.93 -26.07 -3.85
C ASP A 360 0.53 -24.67 -3.35
N THR A 361 0.74 -24.37 -2.06
CA THR A 361 0.49 -23.04 -1.52
C THR A 361 1.44 -21.99 -2.12
N LEU A 362 2.73 -22.32 -2.30
CA LEU A 362 3.70 -21.43 -2.93
C LEU A 362 3.39 -21.18 -4.41
N ARG A 363 2.95 -22.21 -5.16
CA ARG A 363 2.48 -22.03 -6.55
C ARG A 363 1.27 -21.11 -6.61
N SER A 364 0.29 -21.32 -5.73
CA SER A 364 -0.88 -20.45 -5.64
C SER A 364 -0.48 -19.01 -5.28
N PHE A 365 0.38 -18.85 -4.26
CA PHE A 365 0.89 -17.56 -3.84
C PHE A 365 1.62 -16.81 -4.97
N THR A 366 2.57 -17.47 -5.64
CA THR A 366 3.36 -16.85 -6.72
C THR A 366 2.55 -16.61 -8.00
N SER A 367 1.41 -17.29 -8.18
CA SER A 367 0.45 -17.01 -9.25
C SER A 367 -0.42 -15.76 -9.00
N ASN A 368 -0.42 -15.23 -7.76
CA ASN A 368 -1.09 -13.97 -7.45
C ASN A 368 -0.36 -12.78 -8.08
N PHE A 369 -1.00 -11.62 -8.02
CA PHE A 369 -0.52 -10.40 -8.65
C PHE A 369 -0.24 -9.29 -7.65
N LEU A 370 0.81 -8.52 -7.91
CA LEU A 370 1.02 -7.22 -7.31
C LEU A 370 0.25 -6.16 -8.10
N SER A 371 -0.80 -5.62 -7.49
CA SER A 371 -1.65 -4.59 -8.07
C SER A 371 -1.08 -3.20 -7.78
N THR A 372 -0.49 -2.57 -8.80
CA THR A 372 -0.03 -1.18 -8.72
C THR A 372 -0.09 -0.50 -10.08
N SER A 373 -0.76 0.66 -10.15
CA SER A 373 -0.83 1.48 -11.36
C SER A 373 0.39 2.39 -11.55
N ARG A 374 1.23 2.54 -10.51
CA ARG A 374 2.40 3.41 -10.49
C ARG A 374 3.63 2.63 -10.03
N LEU A 375 4.81 3.06 -10.46
CA LEU A 375 6.07 2.47 -10.02
C LEU A 375 6.25 2.73 -8.52
N LEU A 376 6.30 1.65 -7.74
CA LEU A 376 6.62 1.73 -6.31
C LEU A 376 8.07 2.17 -6.12
N SER A 377 8.37 2.86 -5.02
CA SER A 377 9.78 3.05 -4.65
C SER A 377 10.40 1.72 -4.24
N GLN A 378 11.72 1.57 -4.41
CA GLN A 378 12.40 0.34 -4.01
C GLN A 378 12.17 0.02 -2.52
N SER A 379 12.23 1.03 -1.64
CA SER A 379 11.97 0.84 -0.20
C SER A 379 10.54 0.38 0.09
N LEU A 380 9.54 0.92 -0.61
CA LEU A 380 8.14 0.53 -0.44
C LEU A 380 7.88 -0.87 -0.99
N PHE A 381 8.45 -1.18 -2.17
CA PHE A 381 8.42 -2.49 -2.78
C PHE A 381 9.02 -3.55 -1.84
N ASP A 382 10.25 -3.33 -1.37
CA ASP A 382 10.96 -4.26 -0.49
C ASP A 382 10.16 -4.49 0.81
N LYS A 383 9.62 -3.43 1.41
CA LYS A 383 8.81 -3.51 2.62
C LYS A 383 7.50 -4.26 2.40
N GLN A 384 6.77 -3.96 1.32
CA GLN A 384 5.50 -4.61 1.02
C GLN A 384 5.68 -6.09 0.73
N LEU A 385 6.65 -6.45 -0.11
CA LEU A 385 6.86 -7.85 -0.47
C LEU A 385 7.46 -8.66 0.69
N SER A 386 8.39 -8.09 1.47
CA SER A 386 8.93 -8.79 2.65
C SER A 386 7.83 -9.08 3.67
N ASN A 387 6.90 -8.14 3.89
CA ASN A 387 5.77 -8.37 4.77
C ASN A 387 4.82 -9.44 4.22
N LEU A 388 4.53 -9.41 2.91
CA LEU A 388 3.67 -10.39 2.26
C LEU A 388 4.26 -11.81 2.32
N THR A 389 5.57 -11.96 2.07
CA THR A 389 6.25 -13.26 2.15
C THR A 389 6.33 -13.77 3.57
N TYR A 390 6.59 -12.90 4.55
CA TYR A 390 6.58 -13.25 5.97
C TYR A 390 5.21 -13.74 6.44
N GLN A 391 4.13 -13.03 6.06
CA GLN A 391 2.77 -13.44 6.38
C GLN A 391 2.44 -14.81 5.76
N THR A 392 2.90 -15.04 4.52
CA THR A 392 2.70 -16.30 3.82
C THR A 392 3.42 -17.45 4.53
N GLU A 393 4.70 -17.29 4.87
CA GLU A 393 5.48 -18.27 5.63
C GLU A 393 4.81 -18.62 6.98
N ALA A 394 4.35 -17.60 7.70
CA ALA A 394 3.72 -17.77 9.00
C ALA A 394 2.36 -18.48 8.92
N HIS A 395 1.60 -18.29 7.84
CA HIS A 395 0.23 -18.81 7.73
C HIS A 395 0.15 -20.21 7.11
N ILE A 396 1.09 -20.58 6.23
CA ILE A 396 1.12 -21.88 5.53
C ILE A 396 0.86 -23.08 6.48
N PRO A 397 1.51 -23.19 7.66
CA PRO A 397 1.30 -24.34 8.55
C PRO A 397 -0.09 -24.41 9.19
N THR A 398 -0.80 -23.29 9.32
CA THR A 398 -2.00 -23.20 10.16
C THR A 398 -3.14 -24.11 9.68
N LEU A 399 -3.41 -24.13 8.37
CA LEU A 399 -4.47 -24.97 7.79
C LEU A 399 -4.12 -26.45 7.91
N PHE A 400 -2.86 -26.82 7.68
CA PHE A 400 -2.40 -28.20 7.79
C PHE A 400 -2.53 -28.74 9.22
N VAL A 401 -2.07 -27.97 10.21
CA VAL A 401 -2.14 -28.35 11.62
C VAL A 401 -3.59 -28.48 12.08
N ARG A 402 -4.46 -27.53 11.70
CA ARG A 402 -5.89 -27.62 12.03
C ARG A 402 -6.57 -28.84 11.42
N ALA A 403 -6.22 -29.18 10.17
CA ALA A 403 -6.75 -30.38 9.52
C ALA A 403 -6.30 -31.64 10.26
N LEU A 404 -5.02 -31.71 10.66
CA LEU A 404 -4.49 -32.82 11.45
C LEU A 404 -5.19 -32.94 12.80
N GLU A 405 -5.28 -31.85 13.57
CA GLU A 405 -5.99 -31.80 14.85
C GLU A 405 -7.47 -32.22 14.73
N SER A 406 -8.12 -31.85 13.63
CA SER A 406 -9.50 -32.26 13.34
C SER A 406 -9.61 -33.78 13.14
N VAL A 407 -8.69 -34.39 12.39
CA VAL A 407 -8.64 -35.86 12.23
C VAL A 407 -8.46 -36.54 13.59
N HIS A 408 -7.60 -36.00 14.45
CA HIS A 408 -7.39 -36.51 15.80
C HIS A 408 -8.64 -36.43 16.68
N ALA A 409 -9.32 -35.28 16.66
CA ALA A 409 -10.57 -35.08 17.38
C ALA A 409 -11.68 -36.03 16.90
N ILE A 410 -11.78 -36.26 15.58
CA ILE A 410 -12.74 -37.20 14.99
C ILE A 410 -12.42 -38.63 15.44
N ASN A 411 -11.16 -39.05 15.37
CA ASN A 411 -10.75 -40.41 15.75
C ASN A 411 -11.05 -40.71 17.23
N HIS A 412 -10.74 -39.77 18.12
CA HIS A 412 -10.98 -39.97 19.55
C HIS A 412 -12.46 -39.84 19.91
N GLY A 413 -13.16 -38.80 19.41
CA GLY A 413 -14.55 -38.54 19.74
C GLY A 413 -15.53 -39.61 19.24
N ASN A 414 -15.17 -40.33 18.18
CA ASN A 414 -15.97 -41.44 17.65
C ASN A 414 -15.51 -42.82 18.17
N VAL A 415 -14.53 -42.87 19.07
CA VAL A 415 -14.03 -44.13 19.65
C VAL A 415 -13.61 -45.12 18.55
N LEU A 416 -13.01 -44.61 17.47
CA LEU A 416 -12.59 -45.44 16.33
C LEU A 416 -11.46 -46.35 16.77
N MET A 417 -11.77 -47.64 16.93
CA MET A 417 -10.80 -48.64 17.37
C MET A 417 -9.70 -48.81 16.31
N THR A 418 -8.45 -48.75 16.76
CA THR A 418 -7.27 -48.98 15.91
C THR A 418 -7.13 -50.46 15.59
N VAL A 419 -6.60 -50.78 14.41
CA VAL A 419 -6.28 -52.18 14.02
C VAL A 419 -5.25 -52.82 14.97
N TYR A 420 -4.45 -52.00 15.66
CA TYR A 420 -3.42 -52.44 16.60
C TYR A 420 -3.96 -52.73 18.01
N GLY A 421 -5.24 -52.45 18.28
CA GLY A 421 -5.82 -52.57 19.62
C GLY A 421 -5.20 -51.61 20.65
N SER A 422 -4.54 -50.54 20.18
CA SER A 422 -3.75 -49.63 21.02
C SER A 422 -4.61 -48.67 21.84
N ASN A 423 -5.84 -48.38 21.40
CA ASN A 423 -6.82 -47.56 22.12
C ASN A 423 -7.91 -48.41 22.78
N TYR A 424 -8.48 -49.37 22.05
CA TYR A 424 -9.49 -50.30 22.55
C TYR A 424 -9.14 -51.71 22.09
N LYS A 425 -9.41 -52.70 22.93
CA LYS A 425 -9.17 -54.10 22.64
C LYS A 425 -10.44 -54.91 22.84
N PHE A 426 -10.60 -55.97 22.05
CA PHE A 426 -11.64 -56.95 22.28
C PHE A 426 -11.26 -57.88 23.42
N VAL A 427 -12.21 -58.13 24.31
CA VAL A 427 -12.10 -59.14 25.36
C VAL A 427 -13.28 -60.08 25.24
N ALA A 428 -12.97 -61.37 25.17
CA ALA A 428 -13.94 -62.44 25.23
C ALA A 428 -14.18 -62.82 26.69
N ARG A 429 -15.42 -62.72 27.17
CA ARG A 429 -15.82 -63.31 28.47
C ARG A 429 -16.75 -64.48 28.21
N ASN A 430 -16.32 -65.65 28.67
CA ASN A 430 -17.16 -66.83 28.68
C ASN A 430 -18.27 -66.63 29.71
N THR A 431 -19.52 -66.71 29.27
CA THR A 431 -20.65 -66.73 30.20
C THR A 431 -20.65 -68.06 30.95
N ARG A 432 -21.03 -68.06 32.24
CA ARG A 432 -21.02 -69.26 33.11
C ARG A 432 -21.96 -70.39 32.64
N LYS A 433 -22.68 -70.22 31.52
CA LYS A 433 -23.54 -71.21 30.87
C LYS A 433 -23.11 -71.48 29.41
N GLY A 434 -21.84 -71.82 29.20
CA GLY A 434 -21.39 -72.84 28.25
C GLY A 434 -21.71 -72.75 26.75
N SER A 435 -22.25 -71.67 26.19
CA SER A 435 -22.53 -71.64 24.73
C SER A 435 -22.47 -70.27 24.05
N SER A 436 -22.23 -69.18 24.77
CA SER A 436 -22.07 -67.85 24.16
C SER A 436 -20.88 -67.10 24.75
N THR A 437 -19.91 -66.83 23.89
CA THR A 437 -18.79 -65.90 24.17
C THR A 437 -19.27 -64.50 23.87
N LEU A 438 -19.38 -63.66 24.90
CA LEU A 438 -19.65 -62.24 24.71
C LEU A 438 -18.33 -61.53 24.42
N LEU A 439 -18.26 -60.91 23.26
CA LEU A 439 -17.17 -60.02 22.86
C LEU A 439 -17.53 -58.60 23.27
N TYR A 440 -16.72 -57.98 24.10
CA TYR A 440 -16.86 -56.57 24.47
C TYR A 440 -15.54 -55.84 24.27
N THR A 441 -15.63 -54.54 24.05
CA THR A 441 -14.46 -53.66 23.93
C THR A 441 -14.09 -53.12 25.31
N LEU A 442 -12.80 -53.06 25.60
CA LEU A 442 -12.26 -52.35 26.77
C LEU A 442 -11.22 -51.32 26.30
N PRO A 443 -11.15 -50.15 26.93
CA PRO A 443 -10.07 -49.22 26.67
C PRO A 443 -8.73 -49.79 27.14
N THR A 444 -7.68 -49.44 26.40
CA THR A 444 -6.29 -49.72 26.78
C THR A 444 -5.82 -48.69 27.80
N ILE A 445 -4.99 -49.14 28.74
CA ILE A 445 -4.44 -48.31 29.83
C ILE A 445 -2.93 -48.25 29.69
N TYR A 446 -2.35 -47.05 29.72
CA TYR A 446 -0.91 -46.80 29.63
C TYR A 446 -0.34 -46.29 30.97
N ASN A 447 0.85 -46.75 31.35
CA ASN A 447 1.44 -46.58 32.69
C ASN A 447 2.36 -45.35 32.82
N GLY A 448 2.05 -44.25 32.11
CA GLY A 448 2.94 -43.09 32.00
C GLY A 448 3.01 -42.17 33.23
N SER A 449 1.94 -42.04 34.03
CA SER A 449 1.94 -41.18 35.23
C SER A 449 0.75 -41.39 36.18
N GLU A 450 -0.39 -41.82 35.66
CA GLU A 450 -1.56 -42.35 36.39
C GLU A 450 -2.17 -43.36 35.41
N ASN A 451 -2.87 -44.42 35.84
CA ASN A 451 -3.49 -45.41 34.94
C ASN A 451 -4.34 -44.73 33.84
N CYS A 452 -3.71 -44.34 32.73
CA CYS A 452 -4.29 -43.40 31.78
C CYS A 452 -5.10 -44.21 30.79
N SER A 453 -6.43 -44.06 30.85
CA SER A 453 -7.37 -44.77 30.01
C SER A 453 -7.62 -44.02 28.70
N CYS A 454 -7.49 -44.74 27.58
CA CYS A 454 -7.80 -44.22 26.25
C CYS A 454 -9.28 -43.84 26.01
N GLU A 455 -10.16 -44.24 26.93
CA GLU A 455 -11.55 -43.77 26.95
C GLU A 455 -11.67 -42.32 27.40
N LEU A 456 -10.86 -41.91 28.37
CA LEU A 456 -10.94 -40.59 28.98
C LEU A 456 -9.99 -39.59 28.32
N GLN A 457 -8.83 -40.05 27.83
CA GLN A 457 -7.80 -39.18 27.29
C GLN A 457 -7.15 -39.81 26.05
N SER A 458 -7.10 -39.08 24.93
CA SER A 458 -6.40 -39.53 23.71
C SER A 458 -4.87 -39.51 23.84
N LYS A 459 -4.34 -38.72 24.78
CA LYS A 459 -2.91 -38.45 24.95
C LYS A 459 -2.24 -39.35 25.99
N CYS A 460 -2.79 -40.53 26.25
CA CYS A 460 -2.11 -41.51 27.10
C CYS A 460 -0.88 -42.06 26.38
N LEU A 461 0.29 -41.94 27.02
CA LEU A 461 1.59 -42.27 26.45
C LEU A 461 2.36 -43.23 27.37
N SER A 462 3.27 -43.99 26.77
CA SER A 462 4.29 -44.78 27.46
C SER A 462 5.55 -44.83 26.61
N GLN A 463 6.70 -45.06 27.24
CA GLN A 463 7.96 -45.24 26.52
C GLN A 463 7.86 -46.44 25.56
N ALA A 464 8.21 -46.24 24.29
CA ALA A 464 8.30 -47.35 23.35
C ALA A 464 9.37 -48.34 23.80
N ALA A 465 9.03 -49.63 23.83
CA ALA A 465 9.97 -50.69 24.14
C ALA A 465 9.66 -51.95 23.36
N PHE A 466 10.71 -52.67 22.98
CA PHE A 466 10.60 -54.07 22.60
C PHE A 466 10.42 -54.88 23.87
N THR A 467 9.40 -55.74 23.94
CA THR A 467 9.10 -56.52 25.16
C THR A 467 9.63 -57.95 25.11
N TRP A 468 10.09 -58.39 23.94
CA TRP A 468 10.65 -59.72 23.71
C TRP A 468 11.70 -59.68 22.59
N PRO A 469 12.78 -60.51 22.66
CA PRO A 469 13.13 -61.44 23.73
C PRO A 469 13.61 -60.74 25.03
N HIS A 470 14.09 -59.51 24.93
CA HIS A 470 14.49 -58.69 26.07
C HIS A 470 13.76 -57.35 26.08
N TYR A 471 13.51 -56.83 27.28
CA TYR A 471 12.92 -55.50 27.44
C TYR A 471 13.96 -54.42 27.10
N VAL A 472 13.77 -53.72 25.98
CA VAL A 472 14.67 -52.65 25.54
C VAL A 472 13.86 -51.43 25.15
N LYS A 473 14.12 -50.30 25.82
CA LYS A 473 13.49 -49.01 25.52
C LYS A 473 14.10 -48.41 24.25
N VAL A 474 13.26 -47.88 23.37
CA VAL A 474 13.70 -47.18 22.17
C VAL A 474 13.72 -45.69 22.46
N LYS A 475 14.90 -45.07 22.38
CA LYS A 475 15.10 -43.68 22.77
C LYS A 475 14.24 -42.72 21.91
N GLY A 476 13.60 -41.76 22.56
CA GLY A 476 12.80 -40.73 21.88
C GLY A 476 11.43 -41.19 21.37
N LEU A 477 11.18 -42.49 21.20
CA LEU A 477 9.92 -43.01 20.68
C LEU A 477 8.95 -43.37 21.81
N LEU A 478 7.67 -43.08 21.59
CA LEU A 478 6.57 -43.31 22.53
C LEU A 478 5.49 -44.17 21.88
N VAL A 479 4.71 -44.90 22.68
CA VAL A 479 3.49 -45.61 22.26
C VAL A 479 2.30 -45.07 23.04
N GLY A 480 1.08 -45.24 22.54
CA GLY A 480 -0.10 -44.67 23.17
C GLY A 480 -1.39 -45.07 22.48
N CYS A 481 -2.50 -44.41 22.86
CA CYS A 481 -3.84 -44.74 22.36
C CYS A 481 -3.90 -44.79 20.83
N LEU A 482 -3.38 -43.75 20.18
CA LEU A 482 -3.27 -43.68 18.72
C LEU A 482 -1.79 -43.67 18.33
N PRO A 483 -1.37 -44.48 17.33
CA PRO A 483 0.00 -44.42 16.80
C PRO A 483 0.37 -43.03 16.30
N SER A 484 -0.59 -42.29 15.71
CA SER A 484 -0.36 -40.92 15.26
C SER A 484 -0.06 -39.96 16.42
N GLU A 485 -0.85 -40.01 17.50
CA GLU A 485 -0.64 -39.16 18.70
C GLU A 485 0.68 -39.46 19.40
N SER A 486 0.95 -40.74 19.63
CA SER A 486 2.17 -41.17 20.29
C SER A 486 3.42 -40.86 19.47
N PHE A 487 3.34 -40.97 18.14
CA PHE A 487 4.43 -40.52 17.27
C PHE A 487 4.60 -39.00 17.26
N LEU A 488 3.52 -38.21 17.25
CA LEU A 488 3.61 -36.75 17.36
C LEU A 488 4.31 -36.32 18.67
N ALA A 489 4.05 -37.01 19.78
CA ALA A 489 4.71 -36.78 21.05
C ALA A 489 6.15 -37.32 21.11
N SER A 490 6.55 -38.18 20.18
CA SER A 490 7.90 -38.74 20.10
C SER A 490 8.90 -37.73 19.55
N THR A 491 10.19 -37.97 19.77
CA THR A 491 11.32 -37.30 19.12
C THR A 491 11.94 -38.21 18.07
N LEU A 492 12.76 -37.64 17.17
CA LEU A 492 13.47 -38.40 16.14
C LEU A 492 14.89 -38.84 16.57
N GLU A 493 15.23 -38.75 17.85
CA GLU A 493 16.57 -39.01 18.39
C GLU A 493 17.14 -40.36 17.95
N CYS A 494 16.32 -41.42 17.97
CA CYS A 494 16.74 -42.75 17.55
C CYS A 494 17.29 -42.80 16.12
N PHE A 495 16.77 -41.96 15.21
CA PHE A 495 17.17 -41.96 13.81
C PHE A 495 18.52 -41.28 13.56
N PHE A 496 19.08 -40.58 14.55
CA PHE A 496 20.44 -40.03 14.52
C PHE A 496 21.47 -40.97 15.15
N ASP A 497 21.03 -42.03 15.82
CA ASP A 497 21.88 -42.91 16.62
C ASP A 497 21.93 -44.31 15.97
N ILE A 498 23.11 -44.72 15.52
CA ILE A 498 23.32 -46.02 14.88
C ILE A 498 22.99 -47.18 15.82
N ASP A 499 23.27 -47.04 17.12
CA ASP A 499 23.01 -48.09 18.09
C ASP A 499 21.50 -48.25 18.30
N CYS A 500 20.75 -47.16 18.31
CA CYS A 500 19.29 -47.20 18.38
C CYS A 500 18.66 -47.83 17.12
N ILE A 501 19.17 -47.50 15.93
CA ILE A 501 18.76 -48.14 14.68
C ILE A 501 19.07 -49.65 14.69
N ASN A 502 20.22 -50.04 15.24
CA ASN A 502 20.59 -51.45 15.40
C ASN A 502 19.65 -52.20 16.35
N ILE A 503 19.19 -51.57 17.43
CA ILE A 503 18.15 -52.13 18.32
C ILE A 503 16.88 -52.41 17.53
N ILE A 504 16.39 -51.44 16.74
CA ILE A 504 15.21 -51.65 15.88
C ILE A 504 15.45 -52.81 14.91
N ARG A 505 16.64 -52.89 14.31
CA ARG A 505 16.99 -53.95 13.36
C ARG A 505 16.91 -55.35 13.98
N ASN A 506 17.51 -55.51 15.15
CA ASN A 506 17.68 -56.83 15.79
C ASN A 506 16.36 -57.41 16.33
N HIS A 507 15.39 -56.55 16.66
CA HIS A 507 14.10 -56.98 17.20
C HIS A 507 13.01 -57.20 16.14
N MET A 508 13.26 -56.86 14.88
CA MET A 508 12.30 -57.03 13.80
C MET A 508 12.62 -58.33 13.03
N SER A 509 11.59 -59.11 12.69
CA SER A 509 11.74 -60.49 12.18
C SER A 509 11.93 -60.62 10.66
N GLY A 510 12.02 -59.50 9.93
CA GLY A 510 12.09 -59.52 8.45
C GLY A 510 13.46 -59.95 7.92
N ASN A 511 13.55 -60.18 6.59
CA ASN A 511 14.79 -60.34 5.81
C ASN A 511 15.64 -59.04 5.79
N ILE A 512 16.00 -58.53 6.96
CA ILE A 512 16.60 -57.21 7.18
C ILE A 512 18.10 -57.19 6.80
N TYR A 513 18.65 -58.32 6.36
CA TYR A 513 20.02 -58.40 5.87
C TYR A 513 20.29 -57.58 4.59
N ARG A 514 19.25 -57.04 3.91
CA ARG A 514 19.40 -56.37 2.60
C ARG A 514 19.25 -54.83 2.60
N THR A 515 18.56 -54.22 3.56
CA THR A 515 18.31 -52.76 3.56
C THR A 515 19.12 -52.05 4.65
N ARG A 516 20.23 -51.39 4.25
CA ARG A 516 21.01 -50.53 5.16
C ARG A 516 20.33 -49.17 5.28
N ALA A 517 19.67 -48.92 6.41
CA ALA A 517 19.32 -47.57 6.83
C ALA A 517 20.52 -46.90 7.50
N ASN A 518 20.96 -45.77 6.93
CA ASN A 518 22.01 -44.96 7.52
C ASN A 518 21.40 -43.96 8.51
N PRO A 519 22.10 -43.64 9.61
CA PRO A 519 21.65 -42.62 10.54
C PRO A 519 21.54 -41.26 9.84
N LEU A 520 20.62 -40.44 10.31
CA LEU A 520 20.51 -39.05 9.91
C LEU A 520 21.80 -38.29 10.22
N ASN A 521 22.16 -37.34 9.36
CA ASN A 521 23.42 -36.63 9.49
C ASN A 521 23.36 -35.59 10.61
N THR A 522 24.16 -35.78 11.66
CA THR A 522 24.29 -34.88 12.80
C THR A 522 24.90 -33.53 12.42
N SER A 523 25.75 -33.44 11.38
CA SER A 523 26.35 -32.17 10.98
C SER A 523 25.33 -31.20 10.37
N SER A 524 24.22 -31.72 9.84
CA SER A 524 23.13 -30.89 9.31
C SER A 524 22.36 -30.13 10.39
N ILE A 525 22.53 -30.51 11.68
CA ILE A 525 21.89 -29.86 12.83
C ILE A 525 22.48 -28.47 13.10
N ILE A 526 23.76 -28.24 12.77
CA ILE A 526 24.44 -26.94 12.98
C ILE A 526 23.72 -25.81 12.23
N HIS A 527 23.07 -26.14 11.10
CA HIS A 527 22.28 -25.22 10.28
C HIS A 527 20.78 -25.55 10.31
N SER A 528 20.35 -26.43 11.21
CA SER A 528 18.95 -26.76 11.43
C SER A 528 18.35 -25.77 12.42
N ARG A 529 17.07 -25.49 12.24
CA ARG A 529 16.28 -24.74 13.24
C ARG A 529 15.80 -25.63 14.40
N TYR A 530 16.05 -26.94 14.33
CA TYR A 530 15.54 -27.94 15.27
C TYR A 530 16.69 -28.61 16.02
N GLN A 531 16.44 -28.91 17.29
CA GLN A 531 17.30 -29.75 18.11
C GLN A 531 16.96 -31.23 17.90
N ILE A 532 17.88 -32.14 18.22
CA ILE A 532 17.68 -33.60 18.04
C ILE A 532 16.46 -34.09 18.84
N ASN A 533 16.26 -33.54 20.04
CA ASN A 533 15.13 -33.85 20.94
C ASN A 533 13.83 -33.08 20.60
N THR A 534 13.75 -32.43 19.44
CA THR A 534 12.51 -31.80 18.99
C THR A 534 11.44 -32.85 18.76
N THR A 535 10.23 -32.60 19.24
CA THR A 535 9.10 -33.53 19.01
C THR A 535 8.67 -33.52 17.55
N VAL A 536 8.14 -34.63 17.06
CA VAL A 536 7.56 -34.70 15.71
C VAL A 536 6.42 -33.69 15.57
N ASN A 537 5.64 -33.45 16.62
CA ASN A 537 4.61 -32.41 16.61
C ASN A 537 5.18 -31.02 16.32
N ASP A 538 6.32 -30.66 16.93
CA ASP A 538 6.93 -29.35 16.68
C ASP A 538 7.55 -29.24 15.29
N LEU A 539 8.05 -30.36 14.73
CA LEU A 539 8.41 -30.44 13.31
C LEU A 539 7.18 -30.21 12.42
N VAL A 540 6.07 -30.89 12.70
CA VAL A 540 4.81 -30.80 11.94
C VAL A 540 4.19 -29.40 12.01
N LYS A 541 4.23 -28.72 13.17
CA LYS A 541 3.75 -27.33 13.31
C LYS A 541 4.46 -26.34 12.40
N LYS A 542 5.61 -26.73 11.87
CA LYS A 542 6.41 -25.96 10.91
C LYS A 542 6.60 -26.72 9.59
N LEU A 543 5.79 -27.74 9.33
CA LEU A 543 5.77 -28.55 8.11
C LEU A 543 7.14 -29.14 7.74
N PHE A 544 7.95 -29.49 8.75
CA PHE A 544 9.33 -29.96 8.57
C PHE A 544 10.21 -28.95 7.80
N MET A 545 9.85 -27.66 7.70
CA MET A 545 10.62 -26.67 6.97
C MET A 545 11.81 -26.17 7.78
N GLU A 546 13.02 -26.44 7.29
CA GLU A 546 14.29 -26.01 7.87
C GLU A 546 14.67 -24.59 7.48
N GLN A 547 14.54 -24.27 6.19
CA GLN A 547 14.97 -23.00 5.63
C GLN A 547 13.92 -22.46 4.67
N TRP A 548 13.76 -21.15 4.71
CA TRP A 548 12.92 -20.37 3.81
C TRP A 548 13.78 -19.28 3.18
N SER A 549 14.08 -19.41 1.89
CA SER A 549 14.87 -18.43 1.15
C SER A 549 13.97 -17.69 0.16
N THR A 550 13.94 -16.37 0.27
CA THR A 550 13.18 -15.50 -0.63
C THR A 550 14.15 -14.63 -1.41
N ASN A 551 14.10 -14.74 -2.74
CA ASN A 551 14.83 -13.85 -3.64
C ASN A 551 13.83 -12.93 -4.34
N ILE A 552 13.94 -11.63 -4.10
CA ILE A 552 13.06 -10.59 -4.66
C ILE A 552 13.92 -9.66 -5.53
N SER A 553 13.52 -9.47 -6.79
CA SER A 553 14.25 -8.62 -7.74
C SER A 553 13.46 -7.37 -8.12
N TYR A 554 13.90 -6.22 -7.61
CA TYR A 554 13.33 -4.93 -8.01
C TYR A 554 13.58 -4.63 -9.50
N ASP A 555 14.71 -5.06 -10.06
CA ASP A 555 15.04 -4.90 -11.48
C ASP A 555 14.04 -5.62 -12.38
N ARG A 556 13.68 -6.86 -12.04
CA ARG A 556 12.64 -7.62 -12.76
C ARG A 556 11.28 -6.95 -12.61
N TYR A 557 10.92 -6.49 -11.40
CA TYR A 557 9.69 -5.73 -11.19
C TYR A 557 9.64 -4.46 -12.06
N PHE A 558 10.72 -3.68 -12.09
CA PHE A 558 10.81 -2.47 -12.92
C PHE A 558 10.65 -2.79 -14.40
N SER A 559 11.28 -3.88 -14.89
CA SER A 559 11.16 -4.31 -16.28
C SER A 559 9.73 -4.71 -16.67
N GLN A 560 8.95 -5.25 -15.73
CA GLN A 560 7.55 -5.61 -15.96
C GLN A 560 6.60 -4.40 -15.83
N CYS A 561 6.89 -3.47 -14.92
CA CYS A 561 6.15 -2.21 -14.81
C CYS A 561 6.37 -1.33 -16.06
N ALA A 562 7.59 -1.27 -16.59
CA ALA A 562 7.97 -0.60 -17.83
C ALA A 562 7.29 0.79 -18.01
N PRO A 563 7.59 1.78 -17.17
CA PRO A 563 6.95 3.09 -17.28
C PRO A 563 7.34 3.78 -18.59
N ASN A 564 6.34 4.21 -19.38
CA ASN A 564 6.59 4.95 -20.63
C ASN A 564 7.04 6.40 -20.37
N ILE A 565 6.55 6.97 -19.27
CA ILE A 565 6.86 8.34 -18.88
C ILE A 565 6.94 8.44 -17.36
N CYS A 566 7.92 9.18 -16.87
CA CYS A 566 7.96 9.65 -15.50
C CYS A 566 7.88 11.16 -15.47
N THR A 567 7.15 11.72 -14.51
CA THR A 567 7.06 13.16 -14.30
C THR A 567 7.57 13.51 -12.92
N TYR A 568 8.31 14.61 -12.83
CA TYR A 568 8.80 15.15 -11.56
C TYR A 568 8.34 16.59 -11.45
N SER A 569 7.53 16.86 -10.42
CA SER A 569 6.91 18.16 -10.17
C SER A 569 7.44 18.76 -8.88
N TYR A 570 7.95 19.99 -8.92
CA TYR A 570 8.42 20.72 -7.74
C TYR A 570 7.95 22.17 -7.77
N ILE A 571 7.95 22.82 -6.60
CA ILE A 571 7.62 24.23 -6.47
C ILE A 571 8.88 25.04 -6.73
N ASP A 572 8.82 25.92 -7.74
CA ASP A 572 9.91 26.83 -8.09
C ASP A 572 9.51 28.28 -7.83
N ASN A 573 10.51 29.11 -7.54
CA ASN A 573 10.32 30.54 -7.39
C ASN A 573 10.14 31.17 -8.78
N ALA A 574 9.28 32.19 -8.88
CA ALA A 574 9.03 32.85 -10.15
C ALA A 574 10.32 33.45 -10.75
N ASN A 575 10.62 33.12 -12.00
CA ASN A 575 11.78 33.65 -12.71
C ASN A 575 11.73 35.19 -12.76
N PRO A 576 12.80 35.92 -12.37
CA PRO A 576 12.84 37.39 -12.38
C PRO A 576 12.45 38.00 -13.73
N LEU A 577 12.80 37.36 -14.85
CA LEU A 577 12.42 37.80 -16.20
C LEU A 577 10.90 37.76 -16.39
N HIS A 578 10.25 36.74 -15.86
CA HIS A 578 8.81 36.61 -15.95
C HIS A 578 8.09 37.61 -15.05
N VAL A 579 8.59 37.83 -13.83
CA VAL A 579 8.10 38.88 -12.91
C VAL A 579 8.22 40.25 -13.59
N ALA A 580 9.38 40.56 -14.18
CA ALA A 580 9.61 41.81 -14.90
C ALA A 580 8.65 41.98 -16.10
N SER A 581 8.47 40.94 -16.92
CA SER A 581 7.54 40.98 -18.07
C SER A 581 6.09 41.21 -17.64
N THR A 582 5.68 40.61 -16.51
CA THR A 582 4.33 40.71 -15.96
C THR A 582 4.09 42.10 -15.37
N LEU A 583 5.09 42.66 -14.68
CA LEU A 583 5.06 44.02 -14.16
C LEU A 583 4.99 45.07 -15.28
N LEU A 584 5.77 44.91 -16.36
CA LEU A 584 5.74 45.81 -17.52
C LEU A 584 4.37 45.81 -18.21
N GLY A 585 3.74 44.64 -18.36
CA GLY A 585 2.39 44.55 -18.91
C GLY A 585 1.34 45.21 -18.01
N LEU A 586 1.38 44.93 -16.70
CA LEU A 586 0.41 45.47 -15.74
C LEU A 586 0.57 46.97 -15.49
N TYR A 587 1.81 47.50 -15.58
CA TYR A 587 2.10 48.94 -15.56
C TYR A 587 1.24 49.67 -16.59
N GLY A 588 1.26 49.22 -17.85
CA GLY A 588 0.54 49.87 -18.94
C GLY A 588 -0.98 49.89 -18.73
N GLY A 589 -1.55 48.77 -18.26
CA GLY A 589 -2.98 48.69 -17.93
C GLY A 589 -3.37 49.61 -16.76
N LEU A 590 -2.53 49.67 -15.72
CA LEU A 590 -2.75 50.51 -14.55
C LEU A 590 -2.75 52.01 -14.92
N THR A 591 -1.81 52.44 -15.76
CA THR A 591 -1.74 53.82 -16.25
C THR A 591 -3.00 54.22 -17.01
N VAL A 592 -3.48 53.38 -17.94
CA VAL A 592 -4.66 53.67 -18.76
C VAL A 592 -5.92 53.78 -17.90
N VAL A 593 -6.17 52.80 -17.03
CA VAL A 593 -7.37 52.78 -16.18
C VAL A 593 -7.39 53.99 -15.22
N LEU A 594 -6.27 54.28 -14.56
CA LEU A 594 -6.18 55.42 -13.65
C LEU A 594 -6.30 56.76 -14.39
N SER A 595 -5.75 56.87 -15.60
CA SER A 595 -5.87 58.10 -16.41
C SER A 595 -7.32 58.42 -16.80
N TRP A 596 -8.17 57.40 -16.95
CA TRP A 596 -9.58 57.58 -17.26
C TRP A 596 -10.44 57.77 -16.01
N TRP A 597 -10.16 57.00 -14.95
CA TRP A 597 -11.00 56.96 -13.74
C TRP A 597 -10.73 58.12 -12.77
N CYS A 598 -9.46 58.51 -12.57
CA CYS A 598 -9.11 59.56 -11.61
C CYS A 598 -9.78 60.92 -11.89
N PRO A 599 -9.88 61.41 -13.15
CA PRO A 599 -10.58 62.66 -13.45
C PRO A 599 -12.07 62.61 -13.09
N GLN A 600 -12.75 61.52 -13.47
CA GLN A 600 -14.18 61.31 -13.22
C GLN A 600 -14.49 61.24 -11.72
N PHE A 601 -13.64 60.53 -10.97
CA PHE A 601 -13.80 60.36 -9.53
C PHE A 601 -13.65 61.67 -8.76
N VAL A 602 -12.62 62.47 -9.09
CA VAL A 602 -12.40 63.77 -8.43
C VAL A 602 -13.49 64.78 -8.82
N GLU A 603 -13.97 64.76 -10.07
CA GLU A 603 -15.11 65.59 -10.48
C GLU A 603 -16.40 65.21 -9.73
N LEU A 604 -16.67 63.92 -9.54
CA LEU A 604 -17.81 63.43 -8.77
C LEU A 604 -17.74 63.89 -7.31
N ILE A 605 -16.59 63.73 -6.65
CA ILE A 605 -16.39 64.21 -5.28
C ILE A 605 -16.62 65.72 -5.20
N HIS A 606 -16.12 66.49 -6.17
CA HIS A 606 -16.32 67.92 -6.20
C HIS A 606 -17.80 68.31 -6.36
N ARG A 607 -18.55 67.63 -7.24
CA ARG A 607 -20.01 67.80 -7.39
C ARG A 607 -20.78 67.48 -6.11
N ILE A 608 -20.37 66.47 -5.36
CA ILE A 608 -20.99 66.11 -4.07
C ILE A 608 -20.69 67.18 -3.01
N GLN A 609 -19.44 67.62 -2.90
CA GLN A 609 -19.03 68.64 -1.94
C GLN A 609 -19.71 70.00 -2.19
N THR A 610 -19.87 70.39 -3.46
CA THR A 610 -20.58 71.62 -3.83
C THR A 610 -22.07 71.53 -3.50
N ARG A 611 -22.72 70.38 -3.76
CA ARG A 611 -24.11 70.14 -3.34
C ARG A 611 -24.28 70.20 -1.81
N TYR A 612 -23.36 69.62 -1.04
CA TYR A 612 -23.38 69.69 0.42
C TYR A 612 -23.15 71.10 0.97
N LYS A 613 -22.23 71.88 0.40
CA LYS A 613 -22.01 73.28 0.79
C LYS A 613 -23.21 74.18 0.47
N ASN A 614 -23.87 73.96 -0.68
CA ASN A 614 -25.09 74.69 -1.03
C ASN A 614 -26.26 74.31 -0.10
N LYS A 615 -26.40 73.04 0.28
CA LYS A 615 -27.41 72.59 1.25
C LYS A 615 -27.19 73.17 2.66
N ARG A 616 -25.93 73.30 3.10
CA ARG A 616 -25.58 74.00 4.36
C ARG A 616 -25.83 75.51 4.31
N ARG A 617 -25.61 76.18 3.17
CA ARG A 617 -25.95 77.62 3.00
C ARG A 617 -27.45 77.89 3.01
N ILE A 618 -28.26 76.95 2.51
CA ILE A 618 -29.72 77.05 2.57
C ILE A 618 -30.24 76.76 3.99
N GLY A 619 -29.63 75.80 4.71
CA GLY A 619 -29.96 75.52 6.11
C GLY A 619 -29.56 76.60 7.12
N SER A 620 -28.59 77.46 6.81
CA SER A 620 -28.24 78.63 7.63
C SER A 620 -29.11 79.86 7.38
N ILE A 621 -29.92 79.86 6.32
CA ILE A 621 -30.89 80.93 6.03
C ILE A 621 -32.25 80.62 6.67
N SER A 622 -32.57 79.35 6.91
CA SER A 622 -33.80 78.91 7.59
C SER A 622 -33.72 78.90 9.14
N SER A 623 -32.64 79.42 9.74
CA SER A 623 -32.51 79.61 11.19
C SER A 623 -32.52 81.08 11.62
N VAL A 624 -32.87 81.98 10.70
CA VAL A 624 -33.15 83.40 10.96
C VAL A 624 -34.46 83.74 10.25
N SER A 625 -35.57 83.26 10.82
CA SER A 625 -36.92 83.73 10.54
C SER A 625 -37.80 83.34 11.71
#